data_AF-A0A226F037-F1
#
_entry.id   AF-A0A226F037-F1
#
_cell.length_a   1.000
_cell.length_b   1.000
_cell.length_c   1.000
_cell.angle_alpha   90.00
_cell.angle_beta   90.00
_cell.angle_gamma   90.00
#
_symmetry.space_group_name_H-M   'P 1'
#
loop_
_entity.id
_entity.type
_entity.pdbx_description
1 polymer ?
#
loop_
_entity_poly.entity_id
_entity_poly.type
_entity_poly.pdbx_seq_one_letter_code
_entity_poly.pdbx_strand_id
1 'polypeptide(L)'
;MTLEMTSSAGGDREEDPWTKSIKTIVGEVLDKKFDEFQGLVIAEVHSEFSAVREEIQEQKRRIIRMSNIVMMGVPETTAELQIAKDIVKIIAPGFSGAIVDNRIGDSSGRKPRPLRISFHSAAEKNAALSMCKKLAGIEVEESPLTVLDAESGYGNCFHALFSRRLSRLYVSGIGERWDRLDAAWAIAIVQIVRGDPRRKAYFYATQKFRRKSKVVFNVEGPIRLKTVEPVFISSTATILLAFISLIVEIRSGYPAHSRKLKCEIVSIYAQTVHMCLPFDFDEGSNRLVGARSVRQIRMSQFQCVLSTFYCFAMFLLLAIGGLSTTEKFQASPFFMLNLLACIVRWSNVIGNDAIQIINSFLEFEHSTVKAISSNTGTTPVAKAMKYFIALILISLRIISIMQMTLFLFAPCTVPFIVSMSVECRGIRTGLGPSRWIGHILDTWILSHGCYSAAIPVLFVLCVGIVCFLTYFDVLTRLASADIFFSTGVNIV
;
A
#
# COMPACT_ATOMS: atom_id res chain seq x y z
N MET A 1 -1.84 0.80 -58.28
CA MET A 1 -2.84 1.87 -58.22
C MET A 1 -3.01 2.21 -56.74
N THR A 2 -2.16 3.11 -56.28
CA THR A 2 -1.90 3.42 -54.87
C THR A 2 -2.65 4.70 -54.57
N LEU A 3 -3.65 4.63 -53.70
CA LEU A 3 -4.44 5.77 -53.26
C LEU A 3 -3.70 6.46 -52.11
N GLU A 4 -2.96 7.50 -52.43
CA GLU A 4 -2.45 8.48 -51.46
C GLU A 4 -3.63 9.27 -50.89
N MET A 5 -3.90 9.10 -49.59
CA MET A 5 -4.73 10.03 -48.82
C MET A 5 -3.85 11.15 -48.28
N THR A 6 -3.74 12.24 -49.06
CA THR A 6 -3.24 13.52 -48.56
C THR A 6 -4.30 14.17 -47.68
N SER A 7 -4.16 14.01 -46.36
CA SER A 7 -4.86 14.79 -45.35
C SER A 7 -4.25 16.20 -45.29
N SER A 8 -4.81 17.11 -46.09
CA SER A 8 -4.52 18.55 -46.03
C SER A 8 -5.76 19.26 -45.47
N ALA A 9 -5.80 19.42 -44.15
CA ALA A 9 -6.73 20.32 -43.47
C ALA A 9 -6.08 20.87 -42.19
N GLY A 10 -4.92 21.51 -42.35
CA GLY A 10 -4.35 22.42 -41.36
C GLY A 10 -5.09 23.76 -41.43
N GLY A 11 -6.31 23.79 -40.91
CA GLY A 11 -7.00 25.02 -40.61
C GLY A 11 -6.74 25.34 -39.14
N ASP A 12 -5.80 26.25 -38.88
CA ASP A 12 -5.56 26.82 -37.55
C ASP A 12 -6.84 27.51 -37.09
N ARG A 13 -7.72 26.76 -36.41
CA ARG A 13 -8.85 27.34 -35.69
C ARG A 13 -8.26 28.13 -34.53
N GLU A 14 -8.27 29.45 -34.70
CA GLU A 14 -8.01 30.44 -33.69
C GLU A 14 -8.77 30.04 -32.41
N GLU A 15 -8.04 29.54 -31.42
CA GLU A 15 -8.59 29.14 -30.13
C GLU A 15 -9.23 30.37 -29.47
N ASP A 16 -10.48 30.20 -29.02
CA ASP A 16 -11.20 31.22 -28.26
C ASP A 16 -10.32 31.76 -27.11
N PRO A 17 -10.11 33.08 -27.00
CA PRO A 17 -9.35 33.72 -25.92
C PRO A 17 -9.73 33.23 -24.52
N TRP A 18 -11.01 32.90 -24.28
CA TRP A 18 -11.48 32.34 -23.02
C TRP A 18 -10.92 30.95 -22.74
N THR A 19 -10.87 30.07 -23.75
CA THR A 19 -10.31 28.72 -23.59
C THR A 19 -8.82 28.77 -23.30
N LYS A 20 -8.10 29.71 -23.92
CA LYS A 20 -6.68 29.95 -23.64
C LYS A 20 -6.47 30.45 -22.20
N SER A 21 -7.26 31.42 -21.75
CA SER A 21 -7.15 31.96 -20.39
C SER A 21 -7.49 30.94 -19.30
N ILE A 22 -8.51 30.09 -19.52
CA ILE A 22 -8.86 29.03 -18.57
C ILE A 22 -7.77 27.96 -18.50
N LYS A 23 -7.22 27.53 -19.66
CA LYS A 23 -6.09 26.58 -19.69
C LYS A 23 -4.89 27.10 -18.90
N THR A 24 -4.55 28.39 -19.04
CA THR A 24 -3.43 28.99 -18.31
C THR A 24 -3.68 29.02 -16.80
N ILE A 25 -4.84 29.50 -16.35
CA ILE A 25 -5.15 29.60 -14.91
C ILE A 25 -5.24 28.21 -14.27
N VAL A 26 -5.90 27.25 -14.94
CA VAL A 26 -6.03 25.89 -14.45
C VAL A 26 -4.68 25.19 -14.42
N GLY A 27 -3.83 25.39 -15.43
CA GLY A 27 -2.45 24.89 -15.47
C GLY A 27 -1.62 25.41 -14.30
N GLU A 28 -1.56 26.73 -14.09
CA GLU A 28 -0.74 27.32 -13.02
C GLU A 28 -1.18 26.87 -11.62
N VAL A 29 -2.49 26.73 -11.37
CA VAL A 29 -3.01 26.29 -10.08
C VAL A 29 -2.74 24.80 -9.85
N LEU A 30 -2.91 23.97 -10.89
CA LEU A 30 -2.62 22.53 -10.81
C LEU A 30 -1.13 22.27 -10.62
N ASP A 31 -0.27 22.92 -11.39
CA ASP A 31 1.18 22.74 -11.32
C ASP A 31 1.70 23.12 -9.93
N LYS A 32 1.28 24.28 -9.40
CA LYS A 32 1.69 24.72 -8.05
C LYS A 32 1.23 23.74 -6.95
N LYS A 33 0.02 23.19 -7.06
CA LYS A 33 -0.50 22.21 -6.09
C LYS A 33 0.12 20.84 -6.25
N PHE A 34 0.48 20.47 -7.47
CA PHE A 34 1.16 19.23 -7.78
C PHE A 34 2.60 19.24 -7.26
N ASP A 35 3.32 20.35 -7.40
CA ASP A 35 4.66 20.53 -6.84
C ASP A 35 4.65 20.48 -5.29
N GLU A 36 3.66 21.12 -4.66
CA GLU A 36 3.47 21.06 -3.20
C GLU A 36 3.21 19.62 -2.73
N PHE A 37 2.37 18.89 -3.47
CA PHE A 37 2.08 17.49 -3.18
C PHE A 37 3.29 16.57 -3.42
N GLN A 38 4.00 16.73 -4.53
CA GLN A 38 5.23 15.99 -4.80
C GLN A 38 6.27 16.24 -3.71
N GLY A 39 6.44 17.50 -3.28
CA GLY A 39 7.37 17.85 -2.19
C GLY A 39 7.03 17.12 -0.88
N LEU A 40 5.75 17.06 -0.51
CA LEU A 40 5.28 16.32 0.67
C LEU A 40 5.55 14.81 0.55
N VAL A 41 5.21 14.20 -0.58
CA VAL A 41 5.41 12.77 -0.81
C VAL A 41 6.90 12.42 -0.82
N ILE A 42 7.73 13.21 -1.49
CA ILE A 42 9.19 13.01 -1.53
C ILE A 42 9.78 13.11 -0.12
N ALA A 43 9.37 14.10 0.69
CA ALA A 43 9.86 14.26 2.05
C ALA A 43 9.49 13.08 2.95
N GLU A 44 8.24 12.60 2.86
CA GLU A 44 7.77 11.46 3.65
C GLU A 44 8.47 10.16 3.24
N VAL A 45 8.61 9.91 1.94
CA VAL A 45 9.36 8.77 1.41
C VAL A 45 10.82 8.85 1.84
N HIS A 46 11.47 10.01 1.75
CA HIS A 46 12.86 10.19 2.16
C HIS A 46 13.07 9.95 3.67
N SER A 47 12.11 10.38 4.50
CA SER A 47 12.11 10.12 5.95
C SER A 47 12.05 8.63 6.25
N GLU A 48 11.11 7.90 5.63
CA GLU A 48 10.98 6.45 5.79
C GLU A 48 12.23 5.71 5.29
N PHE A 49 12.77 6.09 4.13
CA PHE A 49 14.03 5.51 3.64
C PHE A 49 15.22 5.77 4.56
N SER A 50 15.27 6.94 5.20
CA SER A 50 16.32 7.28 6.17
C SER A 50 16.22 6.40 7.42
N ALA A 51 15.01 6.19 7.94
CA ALA A 51 14.79 5.29 9.07
C ALA A 51 15.18 3.84 8.74
N VAL A 52 14.81 3.34 7.55
CA VAL A 52 15.21 2.00 7.09
C VAL A 52 16.72 1.89 6.94
N ARG A 53 17.39 2.93 6.45
CA ARG A 53 18.85 2.98 6.31
C ARG A 53 19.55 2.91 7.67
N GLU A 54 19.05 3.64 8.66
CA GLU A 54 19.58 3.58 10.03
C GLU A 54 19.41 2.20 10.65
N GLU A 55 18.24 1.56 10.47
CA GLU A 55 18.02 0.19 10.96
C GLU A 55 18.96 -0.82 10.29
N ILE A 56 19.17 -0.72 8.97
CA ILE A 56 20.13 -1.59 8.26
C ILE A 56 21.56 -1.38 8.79
N GLN A 57 21.97 -0.12 9.03
CA GLN A 57 23.28 0.18 9.61
C GLN A 57 23.40 -0.37 11.03
N GLU A 58 22.35 -0.29 11.83
CA GLU A 58 22.32 -0.85 13.19
C GLU A 58 22.36 -2.38 13.18
N GLN A 59 21.63 -3.04 12.28
CA GLN A 59 21.70 -4.49 12.07
C GLN A 59 23.12 -4.91 11.67
N LYS A 60 23.77 -4.16 10.76
CA LYS A 60 25.16 -4.39 10.37
C LYS A 60 26.12 -4.25 11.56
N ARG A 61 25.95 -3.21 12.39
CA ARG A 61 26.73 -3.03 13.63
C ARG A 61 26.49 -4.17 14.61
N ARG A 62 25.25 -4.64 14.77
CA ARG A 62 24.90 -5.79 15.62
C ARG A 62 25.60 -7.06 15.15
N ILE A 63 25.57 -7.36 13.85
CA ILE A 63 26.27 -8.53 13.29
C ILE A 63 27.78 -8.43 13.56
N ILE A 64 28.39 -7.27 13.30
CA ILE A 64 29.81 -7.01 13.59
C ILE A 64 30.10 -7.19 15.09
N ARG A 65 29.25 -6.68 16.00
CA ARG A 65 29.42 -6.87 17.44
C ARG A 65 29.25 -8.33 17.86
N MET A 66 28.34 -9.07 17.25
CA MET A 66 28.03 -10.46 17.60
C MET A 66 29.13 -11.45 17.18
N SER A 67 29.92 -11.14 16.15
CA SER A 67 30.95 -12.06 15.65
C SER A 67 32.38 -11.65 15.99
N ASN A 68 32.63 -10.47 16.55
CA ASN A 68 34.00 -10.01 16.80
C ASN A 68 34.37 -9.99 18.28
N ILE A 69 35.62 -10.33 18.57
CA ILE A 69 36.32 -10.03 19.83
C ILE A 69 37.41 -8.99 19.53
N VAL A 70 37.61 -8.06 20.46
CA VAL A 70 38.70 -7.08 20.38
C VAL A 70 39.75 -7.45 21.41
N MET A 71 40.96 -7.77 20.96
CA MET A 71 42.13 -8.00 21.81
C MET A 71 42.93 -6.72 21.97
N MET A 72 43.08 -6.28 23.21
CA MET A 72 43.86 -5.08 23.56
C MET A 72 45.31 -5.45 23.88
N GLY A 73 46.25 -4.55 23.60
CA GLY A 73 47.64 -4.68 24.06
C GLY A 73 48.51 -5.68 23.28
N VAL A 74 48.01 -6.25 22.18
CA VAL A 74 48.84 -7.04 21.25
C VAL A 74 49.82 -6.08 20.56
N PRO A 75 51.15 -6.20 20.72
CA PRO A 75 52.05 -5.23 20.09
C PRO A 75 52.15 -5.44 18.56
N GLU A 76 52.61 -4.43 17.81
CA GLU A 76 52.42 -4.35 16.34
C GLU A 76 53.47 -5.10 15.52
N THR A 77 54.13 -6.13 16.09
CA THR A 77 55.10 -6.94 15.33
C THR A 77 54.48 -8.21 14.74
N THR A 78 55.06 -8.71 13.66
CA THR A 78 54.62 -9.97 13.01
C THR A 78 54.80 -11.18 13.92
N ALA A 79 55.81 -11.16 14.80
CA ALA A 79 56.03 -12.20 15.82
C ALA A 79 54.88 -12.24 16.84
N GLU A 80 54.32 -11.09 17.21
CA GLU A 80 53.25 -11.00 18.21
C GLU A 80 51.87 -11.32 17.65
N LEU A 81 51.68 -11.20 16.33
CA LEU A 81 50.48 -11.76 15.68
C LEU A 81 50.41 -13.28 15.86
N GLN A 82 51.56 -13.97 15.95
CA GLN A 82 51.59 -15.40 16.26
C GLN A 82 51.16 -15.66 17.70
N ILE A 83 51.54 -14.81 18.65
CA ILE A 83 51.07 -14.89 20.04
C ILE A 83 49.54 -14.75 20.11
N ALA A 84 48.97 -13.81 19.34
CA ALA A 84 47.51 -13.69 19.25
C ALA A 84 46.85 -14.96 18.68
N LYS A 85 47.46 -15.61 17.68
CA LYS A 85 47.00 -16.91 17.15
C LYS A 85 47.03 -18.01 18.20
N ASP A 86 48.10 -18.08 18.97
CA ASP A 86 48.25 -19.09 20.02
C ASP A 86 47.23 -18.87 21.14
N ILE A 87 46.98 -17.61 21.53
CA ILE A 87 45.93 -17.26 22.49
C ILE A 87 44.54 -17.65 21.97
N VAL A 88 44.21 -17.31 20.73
CA VAL A 88 42.91 -17.67 20.13
C VAL A 88 42.73 -19.19 20.10
N LYS A 89 43.77 -19.95 19.78
CA LYS A 89 43.74 -21.41 19.76
C LYS A 89 43.47 -22.01 21.15
N ILE A 90 43.91 -21.33 22.22
CA ILE A 90 43.62 -21.74 23.60
C ILE A 90 42.17 -21.43 23.97
N ILE A 91 41.69 -20.21 23.70
CA ILE A 91 40.33 -19.78 24.10
C ILE A 91 39.23 -20.38 23.22
N ALA A 92 39.54 -20.67 21.96
CA ALA A 92 38.63 -21.23 20.97
C ALA A 92 39.34 -22.34 20.17
N PRO A 93 39.46 -23.56 20.72
CA PRO A 93 40.19 -24.67 20.07
C PRO A 93 39.60 -25.09 18.71
N GLY A 94 38.31 -24.81 18.48
CA GLY A 94 37.62 -25.08 17.21
C GLY A 94 37.76 -23.96 16.17
N PHE A 95 38.46 -22.87 16.49
CA PHE A 95 38.64 -21.74 15.57
C PHE A 95 39.58 -22.14 14.42
N SER A 96 39.04 -22.17 13.21
CA SER A 96 39.76 -22.52 11.98
C SER A 96 40.05 -21.30 11.08
N GLY A 97 39.60 -20.11 11.46
CA GLY A 97 39.79 -18.89 10.70
C GLY A 97 41.25 -18.41 10.68
N ALA A 98 41.65 -17.73 9.60
CA ALA A 98 42.93 -17.02 9.57
C ALA A 98 42.82 -15.75 10.41
N ILE A 99 43.73 -15.55 11.37
CA ILE A 99 43.85 -14.26 12.05
C ILE A 99 44.58 -13.30 11.12
N VAL A 100 43.81 -12.37 10.56
CA VAL A 100 44.29 -11.24 9.77
C VAL A 100 44.56 -10.06 10.71
N ASP A 101 45.61 -9.28 10.46
CA ASP A 101 45.95 -8.09 11.25
C ASP A 101 44.94 -6.95 10.99
N ASN A 102 43.75 -7.08 11.58
CA ASN A 102 42.65 -6.13 11.43
C ASN A 102 42.59 -5.19 12.65
N ARG A 103 43.59 -4.31 12.76
CA ARG A 103 43.70 -3.35 13.86
C ARG A 103 42.78 -2.15 13.69
N ILE A 104 42.14 -1.74 14.78
CA ILE A 104 41.22 -0.61 14.81
C ILE A 104 41.99 0.66 15.20
N GLY A 105 41.95 1.70 14.37
CA GLY A 105 42.50 3.02 14.68
C GLY A 105 43.77 3.39 13.89
N ASP A 106 44.25 4.61 14.15
CA ASP A 106 45.41 5.21 13.48
C ASP A 106 46.73 4.56 13.94
N SER A 107 47.58 4.18 12.99
CA SER A 107 48.89 3.56 13.22
C SER A 107 49.91 4.52 13.85
N SER A 108 49.63 5.83 13.90
CA SER A 108 50.52 6.82 14.51
C SER A 108 50.47 6.86 16.05
N GLY A 109 49.55 6.12 16.68
CA GLY A 109 49.33 6.14 18.12
C GLY A 109 50.49 5.55 18.94
N ARG A 110 50.77 6.12 20.12
CA ARG A 110 51.79 5.60 21.07
C ARG A 110 51.40 4.26 21.74
N LYS A 111 50.14 3.83 21.64
CA LYS A 111 49.63 2.60 22.25
C LYS A 111 49.33 1.57 21.15
N PRO A 112 49.59 0.26 21.38
CA PRO A 112 49.25 -0.76 20.41
C PRO A 112 47.77 -0.73 20.06
N ARG A 113 47.46 -0.75 18.75
CA ARG A 113 46.06 -0.72 18.32
C ARG A 113 45.32 -2.01 18.68
N PRO A 114 44.04 -1.92 19.09
CA PRO A 114 43.19 -3.08 19.33
C PRO A 114 43.11 -3.98 18.09
N LEU A 115 43.37 -5.28 18.27
CA LEU A 115 43.26 -6.28 17.22
C LEU A 115 41.83 -6.85 17.20
N ARG A 116 41.12 -6.71 16.08
CA ARG A 116 39.78 -7.31 15.90
C ARG A 116 39.90 -8.73 15.36
N ILE A 117 39.26 -9.68 16.04
CA ILE A 117 39.22 -11.10 15.67
C ILE A 117 37.79 -11.49 15.34
N SER A 118 37.56 -11.91 14.10
CA SER A 118 36.25 -12.30 13.58
C SER A 118 36.02 -13.79 13.70
N PHE A 119 34.95 -14.19 14.38
CA PHE A 119 34.47 -15.56 14.51
C PHE A 119 33.40 -15.86 13.44
N HIS A 120 33.25 -17.14 13.07
CA HIS A 120 32.25 -17.55 12.06
C HIS A 120 30.82 -17.51 12.61
N SER A 121 30.67 -17.60 13.94
CA SER A 121 29.36 -17.54 14.57
C SER A 121 29.40 -16.86 15.95
N ALA A 122 28.26 -16.34 16.38
CA ALA A 122 28.10 -15.80 17.73
C ALA A 122 28.29 -16.86 18.83
N ALA A 123 27.95 -18.13 18.53
CA ALA A 123 28.14 -19.23 19.46
C ALA A 123 29.63 -19.49 19.73
N GLU A 124 30.46 -19.44 18.69
CA GLU A 124 31.91 -19.61 18.78
C GLU A 124 32.55 -18.45 19.57
N LYS A 125 32.15 -17.20 19.28
CA LYS A 125 32.55 -16.02 20.06
C LYS A 125 32.21 -16.19 21.55
N ASN A 126 30.97 -16.60 21.85
CA ASN A 126 30.51 -16.74 23.23
C ASN A 126 31.24 -17.89 23.97
N ALA A 127 31.56 -18.98 23.27
CA ALA A 127 32.40 -20.05 23.81
C ALA A 127 33.82 -19.56 24.12
N ALA A 128 34.41 -18.77 23.23
CA ALA A 128 35.73 -18.15 23.42
C ALA A 128 35.74 -17.22 24.65
N LEU A 129 34.76 -16.33 24.77
CA LEU A 129 34.60 -15.45 25.93
C LEU A 129 34.39 -16.24 27.23
N SER A 130 33.64 -17.34 27.18
CA SER A 130 33.46 -18.24 28.34
C SER A 130 34.77 -18.89 28.77
N MET A 131 35.62 -19.31 27.84
CA MET A 131 36.96 -19.82 28.18
C MET A 131 37.89 -18.73 28.72
N CYS A 132 37.84 -17.50 28.17
CA CYS A 132 38.58 -16.37 28.73
C CYS A 132 38.22 -16.15 30.21
N LYS A 133 36.93 -16.20 30.55
CA LYS A 133 36.46 -16.09 31.95
C LYS A 133 37.03 -17.18 32.85
N LYS A 134 37.04 -18.43 32.37
CA LYS A 134 37.60 -19.58 33.11
C LYS A 134 39.11 -19.44 33.33
N LEU A 135 39.86 -19.05 32.29
CA LEU A 135 41.32 -18.94 32.33
C LEU A 135 41.80 -17.79 33.22
N ALA A 136 41.02 -16.71 33.32
CA ALA A 136 41.35 -15.62 34.20
C ALA A 136 41.23 -15.98 35.70
N GLY A 137 40.67 -17.15 36.05
CA GLY A 137 40.43 -17.53 37.46
C GLY A 137 39.49 -16.55 38.17
N ILE A 138 38.72 -15.80 37.39
CA ILE A 138 37.93 -14.66 37.82
C ILE A 138 36.47 -15.10 37.97
N GLU A 139 36.02 -15.30 39.22
CA GLU A 139 34.62 -15.07 39.61
C GLU A 139 34.45 -13.55 39.79
N VAL A 140 34.11 -12.81 38.73
CA VAL A 140 33.83 -11.37 38.81
C VAL A 140 32.39 -11.11 38.45
N GLU A 141 31.65 -10.74 39.51
CA GLU A 141 30.54 -9.80 39.49
C GLU A 141 31.02 -8.48 38.84
N GLU A 142 30.21 -7.92 37.94
CA GLU A 142 30.57 -6.93 36.93
C GLU A 142 31.47 -5.75 37.40
N SER A 143 32.75 -5.72 36.94
CA SER A 143 33.68 -4.55 36.71
C SER A 143 35.01 -4.53 37.52
N PRO A 144 36.06 -3.78 37.11
CA PRO A 144 36.80 -3.86 35.83
C PRO A 144 38.35 -3.90 36.01
N LEU A 145 39.08 -4.83 35.37
CA LEU A 145 40.42 -4.57 34.80
C LEU A 145 40.85 -5.69 33.81
N THR A 146 41.56 -5.28 32.75
CA THR A 146 41.97 -6.01 31.52
C THR A 146 40.81 -6.48 30.64
N VAL A 147 40.29 -5.48 29.90
CA VAL A 147 39.01 -5.46 29.20
C VAL A 147 39.05 -6.26 27.88
N LEU A 148 38.44 -7.45 27.90
CA LEU A 148 37.71 -8.01 26.77
C LEU A 148 36.29 -7.40 26.83
N ASP A 149 36.09 -6.22 26.25
CA ASP A 149 34.78 -5.55 26.32
C ASP A 149 33.79 -6.27 25.40
N ALA A 150 32.81 -6.93 26.00
CA ALA A 150 31.57 -7.26 25.31
C ALA A 150 30.57 -6.16 25.68
N GLU A 151 30.51 -5.10 24.84
CA GLU A 151 29.47 -4.06 24.95
C GLU A 151 28.09 -4.72 25.11
N SER A 152 27.50 -4.59 26.28
CA SER A 152 26.15 -5.03 26.63
C SER A 152 25.13 -3.95 26.27
N GLY A 153 23.91 -4.32 25.84
CA GLY A 153 22.78 -3.39 25.83
C GLY A 153 21.58 -3.70 24.93
N TYR A 154 20.52 -4.25 25.55
CA TYR A 154 19.08 -4.04 25.33
C TYR A 154 18.32 -4.64 24.12
N GLY A 155 17.53 -5.70 24.40
CA GLY A 155 16.10 -5.57 24.74
C GLY A 155 15.10 -5.14 23.66
N ASN A 156 14.34 -6.11 23.14
CA ASN A 156 13.25 -5.98 22.15
C ASN A 156 12.17 -4.93 22.49
N CYS A 157 12.19 -3.80 21.76
CA CYS A 157 11.21 -2.71 21.87
C CYS A 157 9.84 -3.01 21.19
N PHE A 158 9.76 -4.06 20.36
CA PHE A 158 8.58 -4.33 19.53
C PHE A 158 7.39 -4.96 20.28
N HIS A 159 7.63 -5.75 21.32
CA HIS A 159 6.57 -6.48 22.03
C HIS A 159 5.72 -5.57 22.95
N ALA A 160 6.34 -4.55 23.55
CA ALA A 160 5.66 -3.62 24.47
C ALA A 160 4.70 -2.66 23.75
N LEU A 161 5.00 -2.30 22.50
CA LEU A 161 4.20 -1.39 21.69
C LEU A 161 2.91 -2.06 21.16
N PHE A 162 3.00 -3.35 20.79
CA PHE A 162 1.86 -4.13 20.30
C PHE A 162 0.89 -4.53 21.42
N SER A 163 1.41 -4.93 22.58
CA SER A 163 0.59 -5.34 23.73
C SER A 163 -0.21 -4.17 24.33
N ARG A 164 0.33 -2.94 24.31
CA ARG A 164 -0.35 -1.73 24.82
C ARG A 164 -1.51 -1.21 23.97
N ARG A 165 -1.61 -1.60 22.69
CA ARG A 165 -2.73 -1.21 21.81
C ARG A 165 -3.84 -2.27 21.78
N LEU A 166 -3.50 -3.56 21.82
CA LEU A 166 -4.47 -4.65 21.90
C LEU A 166 -5.23 -4.65 23.24
N SER A 167 -4.56 -4.35 24.35
CA SER A 167 -5.20 -4.21 25.67
C SER A 167 -6.22 -3.06 25.72
N ARG A 168 -5.98 -1.95 25.01
CA ARG A 168 -6.95 -0.83 24.94
C ARG A 168 -8.20 -1.16 24.11
N LEU A 169 -8.06 -1.96 23.05
CA LEU A 169 -9.19 -2.45 22.25
C LEU A 169 -10.01 -3.52 22.97
N TYR A 170 -9.38 -4.30 23.83
CA TYR A 170 -10.05 -5.28 24.67
C TYR A 170 -10.86 -4.62 25.79
N VAL A 171 -10.29 -3.61 26.46
CA VAL A 171 -10.95 -2.85 27.55
C VAL A 171 -12.09 -1.94 27.04
N SER A 172 -12.15 -1.61 25.74
CA SER A 172 -13.23 -0.78 25.19
C SER A 172 -14.60 -1.47 25.09
N GLY A 173 -14.72 -2.75 25.52
CA GLY A 173 -15.97 -3.50 25.52
C GLY A 173 -16.51 -3.74 24.10
N ILE A 174 -15.64 -3.78 23.10
CA ILE A 174 -16.03 -3.85 21.68
C ILE A 174 -16.63 -5.22 21.34
N GLY A 175 -16.18 -6.30 21.99
CA GLY A 175 -16.71 -7.65 21.80
C GLY A 175 -18.20 -7.76 22.11
N GLU A 176 -18.65 -7.19 23.24
CA GLU A 176 -20.07 -7.22 23.64
C GLU A 176 -20.98 -6.37 22.73
N ARG A 177 -20.39 -5.46 21.93
CA ARG A 177 -21.12 -4.67 20.93
C ARG A 177 -21.24 -5.39 19.58
N TRP A 178 -20.29 -6.27 19.25
CA TRP A 178 -20.33 -7.09 18.04
C TRP A 178 -21.46 -8.10 18.06
N ASP A 179 -21.64 -8.82 19.17
CA ASP A 179 -22.74 -9.80 19.31
C ASP A 179 -24.12 -9.16 19.15
N ARG A 180 -24.27 -7.90 19.61
CA ARG A 180 -25.52 -7.13 19.46
C ARG A 180 -25.73 -6.64 18.03
N LEU A 181 -24.66 -6.30 17.32
CA LEU A 181 -24.72 -5.89 15.92
C LEU A 181 -25.05 -7.07 15.02
N ASP A 182 -24.45 -8.24 15.29
CA ASP A 182 -24.65 -9.47 14.53
C ASP A 182 -26.09 -9.99 14.70
N ALA A 183 -26.61 -9.94 15.92
CA ALA A 183 -28.03 -10.22 16.19
C ALA A 183 -28.97 -9.23 15.48
N ALA A 184 -28.65 -7.94 15.46
CA ALA A 184 -29.46 -6.92 14.77
C ALA A 184 -29.43 -7.10 13.24
N TRP A 185 -28.28 -7.47 12.69
CA TRP A 185 -28.10 -7.73 11.26
C TRP A 185 -28.85 -9.01 10.82
N ALA A 186 -28.77 -10.09 11.60
CA ALA A 186 -29.52 -11.32 11.36
C ALA A 186 -31.05 -11.08 11.37
N ILE A 187 -31.55 -10.28 12.33
CA ILE A 187 -32.97 -9.92 12.41
C ILE A 187 -33.39 -9.09 11.19
N ALA A 188 -32.57 -8.15 10.73
CA ALA A 188 -32.85 -7.33 9.55
C ALA A 188 -32.93 -8.17 8.27
N ILE A 189 -32.02 -9.13 8.09
CA ILE A 189 -32.05 -10.04 6.93
C ILE A 189 -33.29 -10.94 6.96
N VAL A 190 -33.62 -11.52 8.11
CA VAL A 190 -34.82 -12.37 8.24
C VAL A 190 -36.10 -11.59 7.95
N GLN A 191 -36.17 -10.31 8.32
CA GLN A 191 -37.32 -9.44 8.00
C GLN A 191 -37.41 -9.09 6.52
N ILE A 192 -36.28 -8.84 5.85
CA ILE A 192 -36.23 -8.58 4.40
C ILE A 192 -36.64 -9.84 3.62
N VAL A 193 -36.13 -11.01 4.01
CA VAL A 193 -36.42 -12.28 3.33
C VAL A 193 -37.86 -12.73 3.54
N ARG A 194 -38.47 -12.45 4.70
CA ARG A 194 -39.86 -12.85 4.98
C ARG A 194 -40.93 -11.91 4.42
N GLY A 195 -40.55 -10.76 3.85
CA GLY A 195 -41.47 -9.91 3.11
C GLY A 195 -42.74 -9.54 3.89
N ASP A 196 -42.63 -9.26 5.20
CA ASP A 196 -43.78 -8.85 6.02
C ASP A 196 -43.81 -7.30 6.17
N PRO A 197 -44.59 -6.60 5.34
CA PRO A 197 -44.62 -5.13 5.32
C PRO A 197 -45.38 -4.51 6.50
N ARG A 198 -45.95 -5.28 7.43
CA ARG A 198 -46.87 -4.75 8.45
C ARG A 198 -46.27 -4.43 9.82
N ARG A 199 -44.99 -4.73 10.07
CA ARG A 199 -44.32 -4.30 11.31
C ARG A 199 -43.39 -3.12 11.07
N LYS A 200 -43.87 -1.91 11.39
CA LYS A 200 -43.03 -0.72 11.52
C LYS A 200 -41.92 -1.00 12.56
N ALA A 201 -40.68 -1.09 12.12
CA ALA A 201 -39.53 -1.31 12.98
C ALA A 201 -39.29 -0.07 13.86
N TYR A 202 -39.71 -0.11 15.12
CA TYR A 202 -39.26 0.84 16.13
C TYR A 202 -37.94 0.33 16.70
N PHE A 203 -36.84 0.99 16.33
CA PHE A 203 -35.56 0.87 17.01
C PHE A 203 -35.66 1.54 18.40
N TYR A 204 -36.19 0.83 19.39
CA TYR A 204 -36.02 1.22 20.80
C TYR A 204 -34.70 0.63 21.31
N ALA A 205 -33.63 1.42 21.21
CA ALA A 205 -32.53 1.27 22.14
C ALA A 205 -33.08 1.60 23.54
N THR A 206 -33.08 0.62 24.43
CA THR A 206 -33.59 0.72 25.80
C THR A 206 -32.72 1.63 26.66
N GLN A 207 -32.92 2.96 26.55
CA GLN A 207 -32.57 3.87 27.63
C GLN A 207 -33.80 4.06 28.52
N LYS A 208 -33.75 3.41 29.69
CA LYS A 208 -34.75 3.51 30.75
C LYS A 208 -34.61 4.88 31.44
N PHE A 209 -35.04 5.97 30.78
CA PHE A 209 -35.20 7.27 31.44
C PHE A 209 -36.61 7.40 32.01
N ARG A 210 -36.64 7.67 33.31
CA ARG A 210 -37.80 7.77 34.18
C ARG A 210 -38.69 8.94 33.73
N ARG A 211 -39.98 8.66 33.50
CA ARG A 211 -41.06 9.62 33.19
C ARG A 211 -41.06 10.82 34.15
N LYS A 212 -41.08 12.05 33.60
CA LYS A 212 -42.16 13.06 33.78
C LYS A 212 -41.73 14.42 33.19
N SER A 213 -41.94 14.61 31.89
CA SER A 213 -42.28 15.93 31.32
C SER A 213 -42.89 15.73 29.94
N LYS A 214 -44.10 16.25 29.73
CA LYS A 214 -44.69 16.42 28.39
C LYS A 214 -43.87 17.49 27.66
N VAL A 215 -42.81 17.07 26.98
CA VAL A 215 -42.17 17.89 25.96
C VAL A 215 -42.46 17.21 24.65
N VAL A 216 -43.13 17.92 23.75
CA VAL A 216 -43.34 17.52 22.36
C VAL A 216 -41.96 17.42 21.73
N PHE A 217 -41.45 16.18 21.62
CA PHE A 217 -40.23 15.93 20.86
C PHE A 217 -40.57 16.07 19.39
N ASN A 218 -40.13 17.18 18.77
CA ASN A 218 -39.88 17.20 17.34
C ASN A 218 -38.81 16.14 17.06
N VAL A 219 -39.23 15.00 16.49
CA VAL A 219 -38.37 13.86 16.16
C VAL A 219 -37.66 14.14 14.84
N GLU A 220 -36.83 15.17 14.82
CA GLU A 220 -35.82 15.39 13.77
C GLU A 220 -34.51 15.75 14.47
N GLY A 221 -33.93 14.76 15.14
CA GLY A 221 -32.51 14.82 15.49
C GLY A 221 -31.69 14.36 14.28
N PRO A 222 -30.55 15.00 13.97
CA PRO A 222 -29.65 14.55 12.91
C PRO A 222 -29.27 13.09 13.16
N ILE A 223 -29.26 12.29 12.09
CA ILE A 223 -28.78 10.91 12.11
C ILE A 223 -27.41 10.92 12.79
N ARG A 224 -27.33 10.41 14.02
CA ARG A 224 -26.07 10.43 14.77
C ARG A 224 -25.06 9.55 14.04
N LEU A 225 -23.83 10.05 13.92
CA LEU A 225 -22.61 9.42 13.36
C LEU A 225 -22.49 7.88 13.54
N LYS A 226 -23.11 7.33 14.59
CA LYS A 226 -23.12 5.91 14.96
C LYS A 226 -23.63 4.93 13.89
N THR A 227 -24.41 5.37 12.88
CA THR A 227 -24.86 4.50 11.79
C THR A 227 -23.93 4.46 10.58
N VAL A 228 -22.98 5.39 10.47
CA VAL A 228 -22.01 5.43 9.36
C VAL A 228 -20.72 4.68 9.71
N GLU A 229 -20.34 4.70 11.00
CA GLU A 229 -19.21 3.92 11.54
C GLU A 229 -19.27 2.42 11.18
N PRO A 230 -20.41 1.70 11.28
CA PRO A 230 -20.48 0.29 10.94
C PRO A 230 -20.22 0.00 9.46
N VAL A 231 -20.57 0.93 8.55
CA VAL A 231 -20.34 0.75 7.11
C VAL A 231 -18.85 0.94 6.79
N PHE A 232 -18.20 1.93 7.39
CA PHE A 232 -16.75 2.12 7.27
C PHE A 232 -15.97 0.97 7.93
N ILE A 233 -16.39 0.53 9.11
CA ILE A 233 -15.79 -0.62 9.81
C ILE A 233 -16.02 -1.90 8.99
N SER A 234 -17.21 -2.13 8.43
CA SER A 234 -17.51 -3.28 7.57
C SER A 234 -16.68 -3.25 6.29
N SER A 235 -16.51 -2.08 5.66
CA SER A 235 -15.69 -1.93 4.45
C SER A 235 -14.22 -2.22 4.75
N THR A 236 -13.70 -1.65 5.85
CA THR A 236 -12.34 -1.88 6.33
C THR A 236 -12.14 -3.35 6.71
N ALA A 237 -13.11 -3.98 7.37
CA ALA A 237 -13.08 -5.39 7.75
C ALA A 237 -13.14 -6.30 6.52
N THR A 238 -13.88 -5.93 5.47
CA THR A 238 -13.95 -6.70 4.23
C THR A 238 -12.62 -6.61 3.46
N ILE A 239 -12.01 -5.42 3.42
CA ILE A 239 -10.65 -5.23 2.87
C ILE A 239 -9.63 -6.05 3.68
N LEU A 240 -9.73 -6.05 5.00
CA LEU A 240 -8.85 -6.81 5.89
C LEU A 240 -9.03 -8.32 5.73
N LEU A 241 -10.28 -8.82 5.65
CA LEU A 241 -10.58 -10.24 5.43
C LEU A 241 -10.07 -10.71 4.06
N ALA A 242 -10.25 -9.89 3.03
CA ALA A 242 -9.69 -10.13 1.71
C ALA A 242 -8.15 -10.23 1.81
N PHE A 243 -7.51 -9.31 2.55
CA PHE A 243 -6.06 -9.32 2.77
C PHE A 243 -5.59 -10.55 3.57
N ILE A 244 -6.37 -11.01 4.56
CA ILE A 244 -6.08 -12.23 5.33
C ILE A 244 -6.21 -13.47 4.44
N SER A 245 -7.28 -13.58 3.64
CA SER A 245 -7.44 -14.68 2.67
C SER A 245 -6.28 -14.73 1.67
N LEU A 246 -5.80 -13.56 1.22
CA LEU A 246 -4.61 -13.43 0.38
C LEU A 246 -3.35 -13.95 1.08
N ILE A 247 -3.11 -13.57 2.34
CA ILE A 247 -1.96 -14.05 3.13
C ILE A 247 -2.03 -15.58 3.31
N VAL A 248 -3.22 -16.11 3.60
CA VAL A 248 -3.43 -17.55 3.77
C VAL A 248 -3.15 -18.31 2.48
N GLU A 249 -3.56 -17.77 1.33
CA GLU A 249 -3.34 -18.39 0.02
C GLU A 249 -1.88 -18.29 -0.45
N ILE A 250 -1.19 -17.18 -0.17
CA ILE A 250 0.26 -17.05 -0.38
C ILE A 250 1.02 -18.11 0.45
N ARG A 251 0.55 -18.38 1.67
CA ARG A 251 1.20 -19.30 2.61
C ARG A 251 0.90 -20.77 2.33
N SER A 252 -0.23 -21.08 1.70
CA SER A 252 -0.67 -22.47 1.45
C SER A 252 0.03 -23.13 0.25
N GLY A 253 0.83 -22.41 -0.54
CA GLY A 253 1.77 -22.99 -1.50
C GLY A 253 1.13 -23.82 -2.62
N TYR A 254 -0.17 -23.68 -2.88
CA TYR A 254 -0.85 -24.51 -3.86
C TYR A 254 -0.32 -24.27 -5.29
N PRO A 255 0.06 -25.33 -6.02
CA PRO A 255 0.54 -25.20 -7.39
C PRO A 255 -0.65 -24.96 -8.34
N ALA A 256 -0.96 -23.69 -8.60
CA ALA A 256 -1.96 -23.32 -9.60
C ALA A 256 -1.40 -23.52 -11.02
N HIS A 257 -1.93 -24.53 -11.71
CA HIS A 257 -1.73 -24.83 -13.12
C HIS A 257 -2.40 -23.75 -14.01
N SER A 258 -1.85 -22.53 -14.05
CA SER A 258 -2.54 -21.36 -14.60
C SER A 258 -1.61 -20.46 -15.42
N ARG A 259 -1.28 -20.90 -16.65
CA ARG A 259 -0.52 -20.10 -17.62
C ARG A 259 -1.38 -19.18 -18.50
N LYS A 260 -2.70 -19.39 -18.60
CA LYS A 260 -3.61 -18.60 -19.47
C LYS A 260 -4.45 -17.53 -18.75
N LEU A 261 -4.47 -17.51 -17.42
CA LEU A 261 -5.33 -16.59 -16.64
C LEU A 261 -4.80 -15.15 -16.56
N LYS A 262 -3.85 -14.76 -17.42
CA LYS A 262 -2.88 -13.68 -17.16
C LYS A 262 -3.26 -12.27 -17.64
N CYS A 263 -4.22 -12.12 -18.54
CA CYS A 263 -4.73 -10.80 -18.98
C CYS A 263 -6.23 -10.81 -19.29
N GLU A 264 -6.77 -11.97 -19.67
CA GLU A 264 -8.18 -12.12 -20.03
C GLU A 264 -9.15 -11.70 -18.91
N ILE A 265 -8.98 -12.13 -17.65
CA ILE A 265 -10.02 -11.87 -16.63
C ILE A 265 -10.13 -10.39 -16.24
N VAL A 266 -8.99 -9.67 -16.21
CA VAL A 266 -8.96 -8.25 -15.81
C VAL A 266 -9.38 -7.36 -16.98
N SER A 267 -8.89 -7.66 -18.19
CA SER A 267 -9.25 -6.92 -19.41
C SER A 267 -10.71 -7.16 -19.76
N ILE A 268 -11.18 -8.42 -19.82
CA ILE A 268 -12.54 -8.75 -20.25
C ILE A 268 -13.57 -8.10 -19.33
N TYR A 269 -13.42 -8.16 -17.99
CA TYR A 269 -14.50 -7.64 -17.15
C TYR A 269 -14.61 -6.11 -17.13
N ALA A 270 -13.47 -5.39 -17.09
CA ALA A 270 -13.48 -3.93 -17.11
C ALA A 270 -13.90 -3.38 -18.50
N GLN A 271 -13.47 -4.06 -19.57
CA GLN A 271 -13.74 -3.67 -20.95
C GLN A 271 -15.16 -4.06 -21.39
N THR A 272 -15.66 -5.23 -20.98
CA THR A 272 -17.00 -5.71 -21.36
C THR A 272 -18.12 -5.05 -20.56
N VAL A 273 -17.95 -4.81 -19.26
CA VAL A 273 -19.08 -4.34 -18.42
C VAL A 273 -19.23 -2.82 -18.43
N HIS A 274 -18.13 -2.06 -18.51
CA HIS A 274 -18.20 -0.60 -18.34
C HIS A 274 -17.60 0.23 -19.48
N MET A 275 -16.89 -0.39 -20.43
CA MET A 275 -16.21 0.30 -21.54
C MET A 275 -15.32 1.48 -21.07
N CYS A 276 -14.70 1.35 -19.88
CA CYS A 276 -14.00 2.46 -19.24
C CYS A 276 -12.71 2.85 -19.94
N LEU A 277 -11.99 1.83 -20.43
CA LEU A 277 -10.62 1.97 -20.87
C LEU A 277 -10.60 2.15 -22.40
N PRO A 278 -9.93 3.19 -22.92
CA PRO A 278 -9.76 3.39 -24.35
C PRO A 278 -8.60 2.54 -24.90
N PHE A 279 -8.37 1.34 -24.33
CA PHE A 279 -7.25 0.47 -24.69
C PHE A 279 -7.76 -0.95 -24.94
N ASP A 280 -7.18 -1.60 -25.95
CA ASP A 280 -7.40 -2.99 -26.27
C ASP A 280 -6.06 -3.73 -26.14
N PHE A 281 -6.07 -4.98 -25.65
CA PHE A 281 -4.88 -5.81 -25.67
C PHE A 281 -4.72 -6.46 -27.04
N ASP A 282 -3.60 -6.21 -27.71
CA ASP A 282 -3.27 -6.83 -28.98
C ASP A 282 -2.45 -8.10 -28.75
N GLU A 283 -3.09 -9.26 -28.97
CA GLU A 283 -2.45 -10.57 -28.80
C GLU A 283 -1.24 -10.74 -29.74
N GLY A 284 -1.26 -10.12 -30.92
CA GLY A 284 -0.19 -10.24 -31.91
C GLY A 284 1.11 -9.56 -31.46
N SER A 285 1.00 -8.39 -30.84
CA SER A 285 2.17 -7.67 -30.31
C SER A 285 2.42 -7.90 -28.82
N ASN A 286 1.51 -8.61 -28.12
CA ASN A 286 1.52 -8.77 -26.66
C ASN A 286 1.65 -7.41 -25.94
N ARG A 287 1.01 -6.38 -26.49
CA ARG A 287 1.04 -4.98 -26.02
C ARG A 287 -0.37 -4.44 -25.90
N LEU A 288 -0.54 -3.46 -25.02
CA LEU A 288 -1.74 -2.64 -24.99
C LEU A 288 -1.66 -1.62 -26.13
N VAL A 289 -2.69 -1.61 -26.98
CA VAL A 289 -2.85 -0.65 -28.06
C VAL A 289 -4.07 0.23 -27.78
N GLY A 290 -4.10 1.42 -28.37
CA GLY A 290 -5.30 2.26 -28.32
C GLY A 290 -6.49 1.51 -28.91
N ALA A 291 -7.68 1.67 -28.30
CA ALA A 291 -8.89 1.01 -28.75
C ALA A 291 -9.20 1.40 -30.21
N ARG A 292 -9.50 0.42 -31.06
CA ARG A 292 -9.80 0.68 -32.48
C ARG A 292 -11.23 1.18 -32.68
N SER A 293 -12.10 0.92 -31.72
CA SER A 293 -13.51 1.28 -31.80
C SER A 293 -13.74 2.77 -31.48
N VAL A 294 -14.18 3.53 -32.49
CA VAL A 294 -14.61 4.94 -32.33
C VAL A 294 -15.69 5.07 -31.25
N ARG A 295 -16.57 4.07 -31.12
CA ARG A 295 -17.61 4.06 -30.09
C ARG A 295 -17.03 3.97 -28.69
N GLN A 296 -16.01 3.15 -28.48
CA GLN A 296 -15.35 2.98 -27.17
C GLN A 296 -14.60 4.26 -26.78
N ILE A 297 -13.90 4.88 -27.73
CA ILE A 297 -13.22 6.16 -27.50
C ILE A 297 -14.23 7.25 -27.11
N ARG A 298 -15.30 7.43 -27.90
CA ARG A 298 -16.34 8.43 -27.62
C ARG A 298 -17.04 8.17 -26.30
N MET A 299 -17.31 6.90 -25.97
CA MET A 299 -17.93 6.53 -24.69
C MET A 299 -17.01 6.86 -23.51
N SER A 300 -15.72 6.54 -23.61
CA SER A 300 -14.76 6.85 -22.55
C SER A 300 -14.59 8.37 -22.35
N GLN A 301 -14.56 9.14 -23.44
CA GLN A 301 -14.56 10.61 -23.41
C GLN A 301 -15.83 11.16 -22.75
N PHE A 302 -17.01 10.69 -23.16
CA PHE A 302 -18.29 11.10 -22.57
C PHE A 302 -18.32 10.86 -21.06
N GLN A 303 -17.91 9.68 -20.63
CA GLN A 303 -17.87 9.34 -19.21
C GLN A 303 -16.80 10.15 -18.45
N CYS A 304 -15.72 10.57 -19.10
CA CYS A 304 -14.72 11.47 -18.50
C CYS A 304 -15.29 12.87 -18.26
N VAL A 305 -16.00 13.42 -19.25
CA VAL A 305 -16.73 14.69 -19.12
C VAL A 305 -17.80 14.58 -18.04
N LEU A 306 -18.57 13.48 -18.01
CA LEU A 306 -19.57 13.23 -16.98
C LEU A 306 -18.97 13.16 -15.57
N SER A 307 -17.82 12.49 -15.39
CA SER A 307 -17.09 12.45 -14.12
C SER A 307 -16.61 13.84 -13.67
N THR A 308 -16.24 14.69 -14.63
CA THR A 308 -15.81 16.08 -14.35
C THR A 308 -16.97 16.91 -13.84
N PHE A 309 -18.12 16.83 -14.50
CA PHE A 309 -19.35 17.48 -14.01
C PHE A 309 -19.78 16.94 -12.64
N TYR A 310 -19.63 15.63 -12.41
CA TYR A 310 -19.91 15.01 -11.13
C TYR A 310 -19.02 15.57 -10.01
N CYS A 311 -17.71 15.60 -10.23
CA CYS A 311 -16.75 16.16 -9.27
C CYS A 311 -17.04 17.65 -9.00
N PHE A 312 -17.37 18.40 -10.04
CA PHE A 312 -17.71 19.81 -9.90
C PHE A 312 -18.99 20.00 -9.08
N ALA A 313 -20.02 19.18 -9.30
CA ALA A 313 -21.25 19.21 -8.50
C ALA A 313 -20.97 18.89 -7.01
N MET A 314 -20.14 17.87 -6.73
CA MET A 314 -19.70 17.56 -5.36
C MET A 314 -18.91 18.71 -4.73
N PHE A 315 -18.03 19.37 -5.50
CA PHE A 315 -17.28 20.53 -5.04
C PHE A 315 -18.21 21.69 -4.67
N LEU A 316 -19.18 22.02 -5.53
CA LEU A 316 -20.18 23.05 -5.23
C LEU A 316 -21.01 22.70 -3.99
N LEU A 317 -21.39 21.44 -3.83
CA LEU A 317 -22.10 20.95 -2.64
C LEU A 317 -21.26 21.11 -1.36
N LEU A 318 -19.96 20.84 -1.41
CA LEU A 318 -19.05 21.00 -0.28
C LEU A 318 -18.77 22.47 0.04
N ALA A 319 -18.52 23.29 -0.99
CA ALA A 319 -18.13 24.68 -0.86
C ALA A 319 -19.33 25.56 -0.47
N ILE A 320 -20.41 25.50 -1.24
CA ILE A 320 -21.56 26.42 -1.16
C ILE A 320 -22.75 25.76 -0.48
N GLY A 321 -22.82 24.42 -0.47
CA GLY A 321 -23.94 23.72 0.16
C GLY A 321 -24.06 24.01 1.65
N GLY A 322 -25.31 24.12 2.12
CA GLY A 322 -25.69 24.28 3.53
C GLY A 322 -25.48 23.02 4.37
N LEU A 323 -24.42 22.27 4.10
CA LEU A 323 -24.00 21.10 4.86
C LEU A 323 -23.34 21.56 6.17
N SER A 324 -23.64 20.84 7.24
CA SER A 324 -22.91 21.00 8.51
C SER A 324 -21.43 20.67 8.34
N THR A 325 -20.57 21.22 9.20
CA THR A 325 -19.11 20.93 9.17
C THR A 325 -18.81 19.44 9.24
N THR A 326 -19.60 18.68 10.00
CA THR A 326 -19.48 17.22 10.11
C THR A 326 -19.83 16.51 8.80
N GLU A 327 -20.88 16.95 8.11
CA GLU A 327 -21.26 16.39 6.80
C GLU A 327 -20.21 16.73 5.74
N LYS A 328 -19.68 17.96 5.75
CA LYS A 328 -18.57 18.35 4.87
C LYS A 328 -17.33 17.48 5.09
N PHE A 329 -16.99 17.21 6.36
CA PHE A 329 -15.87 16.34 6.69
C PHE A 329 -16.10 14.89 6.24
N GLN A 330 -17.31 14.35 6.40
CA GLN A 330 -17.65 13.00 5.91
C GLN A 330 -17.65 12.90 4.38
N ALA A 331 -18.08 13.95 3.70
CA ALA A 331 -18.14 14.02 2.25
C ALA A 331 -16.76 14.26 1.58
N SER A 332 -15.83 14.90 2.28
CA SER A 332 -14.53 15.27 1.75
C SER A 332 -13.70 14.08 1.22
N PRO A 333 -13.55 12.95 1.94
CA PRO A 333 -12.84 11.78 1.41
C PRO A 333 -13.42 11.25 0.10
N PHE A 334 -14.75 11.18 0.00
CA PHE A 334 -15.41 10.74 -1.24
C PHE A 334 -15.17 11.72 -2.38
N PHE A 335 -15.18 13.02 -2.10
CA PHE A 335 -14.81 14.04 -3.09
C PHE A 335 -13.35 13.90 -3.54
N MET A 336 -12.40 13.73 -2.61
CA MET A 336 -10.98 13.57 -2.94
C MET A 336 -10.73 12.31 -3.78
N LEU A 337 -11.40 11.20 -3.45
CA LEU A 337 -11.33 9.96 -4.25
C LEU A 337 -11.89 10.16 -5.66
N ASN A 338 -13.03 10.84 -5.80
CA ASN A 338 -13.61 11.18 -7.10
C ASN A 338 -12.72 12.13 -7.90
N LEU A 339 -12.15 13.14 -7.26
CA LEU A 339 -11.25 14.10 -7.88
C LEU A 339 -9.99 13.40 -8.40
N LEU A 340 -9.36 12.55 -7.57
CA LEU A 340 -8.21 11.75 -7.98
C LEU A 340 -8.57 10.84 -9.16
N ALA A 341 -9.72 10.15 -9.08
CA ALA A 341 -10.18 9.30 -10.17
C ALA A 341 -10.42 10.08 -11.46
N CYS A 342 -10.97 11.29 -11.35
CA CYS A 342 -11.20 12.20 -12.46
C CYS A 342 -9.88 12.66 -13.09
N ILE A 343 -8.88 13.04 -12.28
CA ILE A 343 -7.54 13.46 -12.77
C ILE A 343 -6.85 12.32 -13.51
N VAL A 344 -6.78 11.13 -12.89
CA VAL A 344 -6.16 9.95 -13.52
C VAL A 344 -6.85 9.61 -14.83
N ARG A 345 -8.19 9.66 -14.84
CA ARG A 345 -8.97 9.37 -16.03
C ARG A 345 -8.74 10.41 -17.12
N TRP A 346 -8.74 11.69 -16.78
CA TRP A 346 -8.49 12.78 -17.71
C TRP A 346 -7.10 12.66 -18.33
N SER A 347 -6.09 12.35 -17.52
CA SER A 347 -4.73 12.06 -17.98
C SER A 347 -4.68 10.93 -19.00
N ASN A 348 -5.44 9.85 -18.78
CA ASN A 348 -5.47 8.70 -19.72
C ASN A 348 -6.25 8.97 -21.02
N VAL A 349 -7.12 9.98 -21.03
CA VAL A 349 -7.86 10.36 -22.24
C VAL A 349 -7.03 11.29 -23.12
N ILE A 350 -6.24 12.18 -22.51
CA ILE A 350 -5.36 13.12 -23.21
C ILE A 350 -4.04 12.46 -23.62
N GLY A 351 -3.44 11.69 -22.72
CA GLY A 351 -2.11 11.11 -22.88
C GLY A 351 -2.15 9.58 -22.93
N ASN A 352 -1.18 9.02 -23.65
CA ASN A 352 -0.93 7.58 -23.69
C ASN A 352 0.09 7.14 -22.62
N ASP A 353 0.43 8.01 -21.66
CA ASP A 353 1.56 7.82 -20.74
C ASP A 353 1.40 6.56 -19.89
N ALA A 354 0.21 6.33 -19.32
CA ALA A 354 -0.06 5.12 -18.55
C ALA A 354 0.10 3.85 -19.41
N ILE A 355 -0.33 3.88 -20.68
CA ILE A 355 -0.14 2.76 -21.61
C ILE A 355 1.34 2.56 -21.89
N GLN A 356 2.07 3.64 -22.17
CA GLN A 356 3.50 3.58 -22.49
C GLN A 356 4.29 3.01 -21.32
N ILE A 357 3.97 3.42 -20.09
CA ILE A 357 4.54 2.85 -18.87
C ILE A 357 4.24 1.35 -18.80
N ILE A 358 2.98 0.94 -18.95
CA ILE A 358 2.60 -0.48 -18.90
C ILE A 358 3.29 -1.28 -20.02
N ASN A 359 3.33 -0.76 -21.25
CA ASN A 359 3.98 -1.42 -22.38
C ASN A 359 5.50 -1.53 -22.22
N SER A 360 6.15 -0.50 -21.66
CA SER A 360 7.58 -0.53 -21.34
C SER A 360 7.88 -1.63 -20.32
N PHE A 361 6.98 -1.83 -19.36
CA PHE A 361 7.11 -2.92 -18.40
C PHE A 361 6.83 -4.29 -18.98
N LEU A 362 5.81 -4.44 -19.83
CA LEU A 362 5.57 -5.69 -20.56
C LEU A 362 6.77 -6.05 -21.44
N GLU A 363 7.41 -5.07 -22.05
CA GLU A 363 8.64 -5.24 -22.83
C GLU A 363 9.85 -5.59 -21.95
N PHE A 364 10.00 -4.95 -20.80
CA PHE A 364 11.03 -5.30 -19.81
C PHE A 364 10.85 -6.73 -19.29
N GLU A 365 9.63 -7.14 -18.95
CA GLU A 365 9.32 -8.51 -18.54
C GLU A 365 9.64 -9.50 -19.66
N HIS A 366 9.23 -9.18 -20.90
CA HIS A 366 9.49 -10.05 -22.04
C HIS A 366 10.97 -10.18 -22.39
N SER A 367 11.75 -9.10 -22.28
CA SER A 367 13.19 -9.08 -22.65
C SER A 367 14.10 -9.57 -21.52
N THR A 368 13.94 -9.00 -20.33
CA THR A 368 14.88 -9.19 -19.21
C THR A 368 14.51 -10.41 -18.38
N VAL A 369 13.24 -10.55 -18.00
CA VAL A 369 12.82 -11.68 -17.17
C VAL A 369 12.91 -12.97 -17.96
N LYS A 370 12.47 -13.01 -19.22
CA LYS A 370 12.53 -14.24 -20.03
C LYS A 370 13.96 -14.76 -20.24
N ALA A 371 14.94 -13.85 -20.39
CA ALA A 371 16.35 -14.23 -20.52
C ALA A 371 16.88 -14.94 -19.26
N ILE A 372 16.48 -14.46 -18.08
CA ILE A 372 16.91 -15.00 -16.77
C ILE A 372 16.05 -16.19 -16.32
N SER A 373 14.75 -16.16 -16.64
CA SER A 373 13.74 -17.11 -16.15
C SER A 373 13.60 -18.36 -17.01
N SER A 374 14.32 -18.49 -18.12
CA SER A 374 14.34 -19.73 -18.89
C SER A 374 14.68 -20.95 -18.02
N ASN A 375 15.42 -20.73 -16.91
CA ASN A 375 15.72 -21.75 -15.91
C ASN A 375 15.08 -21.52 -14.52
N THR A 376 14.54 -20.33 -14.22
CA THR A 376 13.96 -20.02 -12.92
C THR A 376 12.46 -19.76 -13.04
N GLY A 377 11.64 -20.64 -12.45
CA GLY A 377 10.19 -20.49 -12.45
C GLY A 377 9.72 -19.15 -11.88
N THR A 378 8.44 -18.80 -12.10
CA THR A 378 7.81 -17.56 -11.60
C THR A 378 8.20 -17.24 -10.16
N THR A 379 8.76 -16.06 -9.93
CA THR A 379 9.21 -15.62 -8.61
C THR A 379 8.03 -15.56 -7.62
N PRO A 380 8.25 -15.85 -6.33
CA PRO A 380 7.21 -15.71 -5.30
C PRO A 380 6.59 -14.30 -5.27
N VAL A 381 7.40 -13.27 -5.56
CA VAL A 381 6.95 -11.87 -5.65
C VAL A 381 5.95 -11.68 -6.79
N ALA A 382 6.23 -12.21 -7.99
CA ALA A 382 5.29 -12.13 -9.11
C ALA A 382 3.97 -12.85 -8.83
N LYS A 383 4.03 -14.00 -8.12
CA LYS A 383 2.82 -14.70 -7.66
C LYS A 383 2.03 -13.85 -6.65
N ALA A 384 2.68 -13.31 -5.63
CA ALA A 384 2.04 -12.46 -4.63
C ALA A 384 1.39 -11.23 -5.28
N MET A 385 2.08 -10.61 -6.25
CA MET A 385 1.55 -9.44 -6.97
C MET A 385 0.29 -9.78 -7.78
N LYS A 386 0.26 -10.95 -8.43
CA LYS A 386 -0.94 -11.42 -9.16
C LYS A 386 -2.14 -11.51 -8.22
N TYR A 387 -1.96 -12.12 -7.05
CA TYR A 387 -3.05 -12.24 -6.09
C TYR A 387 -3.45 -10.89 -5.49
N PHE A 388 -2.50 -9.99 -5.25
CA PHE A 388 -2.77 -8.63 -4.79
C PHE A 388 -3.63 -7.83 -5.78
N ILE A 389 -3.29 -7.87 -7.07
CA ILE A 389 -4.09 -7.21 -8.12
C ILE A 389 -5.50 -7.81 -8.17
N ALA A 390 -5.63 -9.14 -8.14
CA ALA A 390 -6.92 -9.81 -8.12
C ALA A 390 -7.76 -9.38 -6.90
N LEU A 391 -7.12 -9.24 -5.74
CA LEU A 391 -7.77 -8.81 -4.51
C LEU A 391 -8.36 -7.41 -4.63
N ILE A 392 -7.61 -6.48 -5.20
CA ILE A 392 -8.06 -5.09 -5.35
C ILE A 392 -9.23 -5.04 -6.34
N LEU A 393 -9.18 -5.77 -7.44
CA LEU A 393 -10.28 -5.84 -8.40
C LEU A 393 -11.57 -6.39 -7.79
N ILE A 394 -11.47 -7.40 -6.92
CA ILE A 394 -12.62 -7.90 -6.15
C ILE A 394 -13.10 -6.83 -5.17
N SER A 395 -12.18 -6.15 -4.50
CA SER A 395 -12.49 -5.09 -3.54
C SER A 395 -13.27 -3.94 -4.19
N LEU A 396 -12.90 -3.53 -5.41
CA LEU A 396 -13.62 -2.51 -6.18
C LEU A 396 -15.08 -2.90 -6.46
N ARG A 397 -15.35 -4.20 -6.72
CA ARG A 397 -16.74 -4.71 -6.88
C ARG A 397 -17.51 -4.60 -5.59
N ILE A 398 -16.91 -5.07 -4.51
CA ILE A 398 -17.52 -5.04 -3.18
C ILE A 398 -17.85 -3.60 -2.79
N ILE A 399 -16.93 -2.65 -2.99
CA ILE A 399 -17.16 -1.24 -2.69
C ILE A 399 -18.38 -0.70 -3.44
N SER A 400 -18.52 -1.03 -4.73
CA SER A 400 -19.67 -0.59 -5.54
C SER A 400 -21.00 -1.17 -5.02
N ILE A 401 -21.01 -2.44 -4.62
CA ILE A 401 -22.18 -3.11 -4.02
C ILE A 401 -22.51 -2.52 -2.64
N MET A 402 -21.49 -2.27 -1.83
CA MET A 402 -21.64 -1.65 -0.51
C MET A 402 -22.19 -0.23 -0.62
N GLN A 403 -21.75 0.53 -1.62
CA GLN A 403 -22.27 1.87 -1.91
C GLN A 403 -23.76 1.81 -2.30
N MET A 404 -24.15 0.89 -3.18
CA MET A 404 -25.57 0.70 -3.51
C MET A 404 -26.38 0.35 -2.25
N THR A 405 -25.86 -0.57 -1.43
CA THR A 405 -26.45 -0.94 -0.14
C THR A 405 -26.59 0.28 0.80
N LEU A 406 -25.57 1.14 0.86
CA LEU A 406 -25.61 2.39 1.62
C LEU A 406 -26.74 3.30 1.14
N PHE A 407 -27.01 3.37 -0.17
CA PHE A 407 -28.14 4.16 -0.70
C PHE A 407 -29.50 3.58 -0.41
N LEU A 408 -29.61 2.26 -0.26
CA LEU A 408 -30.85 1.64 0.18
C LEU A 408 -31.17 2.00 1.63
N PHE A 409 -30.16 2.04 2.50
CA PHE A 409 -30.36 2.31 3.93
C PHE A 409 -30.33 3.80 4.31
N ALA A 410 -29.44 4.56 3.68
CA ALA A 410 -29.19 5.97 3.97
C ALA A 410 -29.14 6.78 2.65
N PRO A 411 -30.28 6.89 1.95
CA PRO A 411 -30.38 7.53 0.64
C PRO A 411 -30.06 9.03 0.61
N CYS A 412 -29.94 9.68 1.77
CA CYS A 412 -29.59 11.11 1.90
C CYS A 412 -28.18 11.33 2.42
N THR A 413 -27.33 10.29 2.36
CA THR A 413 -25.93 10.43 2.74
C THR A 413 -25.24 11.35 1.74
N VAL A 414 -24.59 12.40 2.24
CA VAL A 414 -23.69 13.24 1.42
C VAL A 414 -22.47 12.43 1.01
N PRO A 415 -21.81 12.69 -0.15
CA PRO A 415 -21.97 13.82 -1.09
C PRO A 415 -22.77 13.52 -2.37
N PHE A 416 -23.60 12.49 -2.39
CA PHE A 416 -24.20 11.98 -3.63
C PHE A 416 -25.29 12.90 -4.19
N ILE A 417 -25.52 12.90 -5.51
CA ILE A 417 -26.45 13.84 -6.16
C ILE A 417 -27.85 13.72 -5.56
N VAL A 418 -28.30 12.51 -5.24
CA VAL A 418 -29.62 12.30 -4.61
C VAL A 418 -29.75 13.01 -3.26
N SER A 419 -28.65 13.20 -2.52
CA SER A 419 -28.65 13.96 -1.26
C SER A 419 -28.94 15.45 -1.45
N MET A 420 -28.74 15.98 -2.67
CA MET A 420 -29.02 17.38 -3.02
C MET A 420 -30.50 17.64 -3.30
N SER A 421 -31.30 16.60 -3.54
CA SER A 421 -32.73 16.78 -3.75
C SER A 421 -33.41 17.24 -2.46
N VAL A 422 -34.19 18.31 -2.56
CA VAL A 422 -35.04 18.84 -1.47
C VAL A 422 -35.98 17.77 -0.94
N GLU A 423 -36.35 16.81 -1.81
CA GLU A 423 -37.24 15.70 -1.50
C GLU A 423 -36.60 14.66 -0.59
N CYS A 424 -35.27 14.64 -0.46
CA CYS A 424 -34.58 13.64 0.36
C CYS A 424 -34.90 13.81 1.86
N ARG A 425 -35.10 15.05 2.31
CA ARG A 425 -35.48 15.36 3.70
C ARG A 425 -36.97 15.15 3.99
N GLY A 426 -37.81 15.06 2.95
CA GLY A 426 -39.24 14.85 3.11
C GLY A 426 -39.57 13.44 3.59
N ILE A 427 -40.42 13.31 4.61
CA ILE A 427 -40.98 12.03 5.09
C ILE A 427 -41.97 11.50 4.04
N ARG A 428 -41.47 11.02 2.90
CA ARG A 428 -42.27 10.22 1.97
C ARG A 428 -41.86 8.77 2.10
N THR A 429 -42.84 7.95 2.46
CA THR A 429 -42.70 6.50 2.73
C THR A 429 -42.51 5.64 1.48
N GLY A 430 -42.31 6.23 0.30
CA GLY A 430 -42.08 5.50 -0.95
C GLY A 430 -40.83 5.99 -1.67
N LEU A 431 -40.00 5.06 -2.14
CA LEU A 431 -38.96 5.37 -3.13
C LEU A 431 -39.64 5.64 -4.48
N GLY A 432 -39.80 6.92 -4.83
CA GLY A 432 -40.21 7.29 -6.18
C GLY A 432 -39.19 6.81 -7.23
N PRO A 433 -39.62 6.56 -8.48
CA PRO A 433 -38.73 6.15 -9.57
C PRO A 433 -37.54 7.09 -9.79
N SER A 434 -37.72 8.40 -9.61
CA SER A 434 -36.66 9.41 -9.71
C SER A 434 -35.50 9.16 -8.75
N ARG A 435 -35.82 8.72 -7.53
CA ARG A 435 -34.82 8.42 -6.48
C ARG A 435 -33.99 7.20 -6.85
N TRP A 436 -34.63 6.15 -7.35
CA TRP A 436 -33.94 4.95 -7.83
C TRP A 436 -33.01 5.25 -8.99
N ILE A 437 -33.46 6.05 -9.95
CA ILE A 437 -32.64 6.47 -11.09
C ILE A 437 -31.40 7.24 -10.60
N GLY A 438 -31.58 8.16 -9.66
CA GLY A 438 -30.46 8.90 -9.07
C GLY A 438 -29.43 8.00 -8.38
N HIS A 439 -29.87 7.02 -7.57
CA HIS A 439 -28.98 6.08 -6.88
C HIS A 439 -28.21 5.17 -7.84
N ILE A 440 -28.88 4.71 -8.89
CA ILE A 440 -28.25 3.91 -9.95
C ILE A 440 -27.22 4.76 -10.68
N LEU A 441 -27.54 6.01 -11.01
CA LEU A 441 -26.64 6.94 -11.67
C LEU A 441 -25.41 7.25 -10.80
N ASP A 442 -25.61 7.60 -9.52
CA ASP A 442 -24.53 7.88 -8.56
C ASP A 442 -23.60 6.66 -8.39
N THR A 443 -24.17 5.47 -8.23
CA THR A 443 -23.38 4.23 -8.11
C THR A 443 -22.64 3.92 -9.41
N TRP A 444 -23.29 4.11 -10.56
CA TRP A 444 -22.70 3.85 -11.86
C TRP A 444 -21.53 4.78 -12.16
N ILE A 445 -21.69 6.09 -11.92
CA ILE A 445 -20.62 7.09 -12.10
C ILE A 445 -19.45 6.78 -11.16
N LEU A 446 -19.70 6.53 -9.88
CA LEU A 446 -18.62 6.27 -8.92
C LEU A 446 -17.88 4.98 -9.22
N SER A 447 -18.62 3.88 -9.44
CA SER A 447 -18.04 2.58 -9.80
C SER A 447 -17.13 2.74 -11.00
N HIS A 448 -17.64 3.38 -12.06
CA HIS A 448 -16.88 3.61 -13.26
C HIS A 448 -15.62 4.46 -13.00
N GLY A 449 -15.72 5.55 -12.25
CA GLY A 449 -14.56 6.38 -11.89
C GLY A 449 -13.48 5.56 -11.19
N CYS A 450 -13.88 4.80 -10.16
CA CYS A 450 -12.98 3.94 -9.41
C CYS A 450 -12.31 2.87 -10.28
N TYR A 451 -13.04 2.15 -11.14
CA TYR A 451 -12.43 1.16 -12.04
C TYR A 451 -11.44 1.77 -13.03
N SER A 452 -11.84 2.89 -13.65
CA SER A 452 -11.02 3.54 -14.67
C SER A 452 -9.71 4.09 -14.10
N ALA A 453 -9.71 4.54 -12.84
CA ALA A 453 -8.54 5.10 -12.18
C ALA A 453 -7.68 4.04 -11.48
N ALA A 454 -8.32 3.04 -10.86
CA ALA A 454 -7.61 2.02 -10.09
C ALA A 454 -6.67 1.21 -10.97
N ILE A 455 -7.06 0.82 -12.18
CA ILE A 455 -6.21 -0.02 -13.04
C ILE A 455 -4.85 0.66 -13.34
N PRO A 456 -4.80 1.89 -13.90
CA PRO A 456 -3.55 2.62 -14.10
C PRO A 456 -2.74 2.81 -12.81
N VAL A 457 -3.39 3.25 -11.72
CA VAL A 457 -2.71 3.52 -10.45
C VAL A 457 -2.08 2.24 -9.89
N LEU A 458 -2.82 1.14 -9.90
CA LEU A 458 -2.33 -0.16 -9.46
C LEU A 458 -1.20 -0.64 -10.34
N PHE A 459 -1.32 -0.54 -11.66
CA PHE A 459 -0.23 -0.94 -12.55
C PHE A 459 1.02 -0.12 -12.30
N VAL A 460 0.93 1.22 -12.26
CA VAL A 460 2.09 2.09 -12.03
C VAL A 460 2.74 1.82 -10.67
N LEU A 461 1.95 1.72 -9.59
CA LEU A 461 2.48 1.47 -8.25
C LEU A 461 3.04 0.05 -8.09
N CYS A 462 2.26 -0.97 -8.43
CA CYS A 462 2.64 -2.36 -8.25
C CYS A 462 3.83 -2.72 -9.13
N VAL A 463 3.79 -2.34 -10.40
CA VAL A 463 4.87 -2.65 -11.33
C VAL A 463 6.11 -1.84 -10.97
N GLY A 464 5.96 -0.55 -10.61
CA GLY A 464 7.05 0.25 -10.07
C GLY A 464 7.74 -0.43 -8.88
N ILE A 465 6.98 -0.89 -7.89
CA ILE A 465 7.51 -1.61 -6.73
C ILE A 465 8.25 -2.88 -7.14
N VAL A 466 7.68 -3.71 -8.02
CA VAL A 466 8.33 -4.95 -8.48
C VAL A 466 9.64 -4.64 -9.23
N CYS A 467 9.66 -3.61 -10.06
CA CYS A 467 10.84 -3.18 -10.77
C CYS A 467 11.92 -2.67 -9.82
N PHE A 468 11.58 -1.84 -8.83
CA PHE A 468 12.53 -1.40 -7.80
C PHE A 468 13.10 -2.58 -7.00
N LEU A 469 12.26 -3.52 -6.58
CA LEU A 469 12.71 -4.71 -5.84
C LEU A 469 13.62 -5.61 -6.70
N THR A 470 13.29 -5.79 -7.97
CA THR A 470 14.11 -6.57 -8.91
C THR A 470 15.44 -5.89 -9.15
N TYR A 471 15.45 -4.56 -9.28
CA TYR A 471 16.65 -3.77 -9.43
C TYR A 471 17.57 -3.90 -8.20
N PHE A 472 17.02 -3.83 -6.98
CA PHE A 472 17.80 -4.05 -5.75
C PHE A 472 18.36 -5.47 -5.65
N ASP A 473 17.62 -6.49 -6.10
CA ASP A 473 18.14 -7.86 -6.15
C ASP A 473 19.34 -7.98 -7.11
N VAL A 474 19.23 -7.38 -8.30
CA VAL A 474 20.34 -7.34 -9.28
C VAL A 474 21.55 -6.61 -8.70
N LEU A 475 21.36 -5.42 -8.11
CA LEU A 475 22.46 -4.68 -7.47
C LEU A 475 23.11 -5.46 -6.33
N THR A 476 22.32 -6.19 -5.53
CA THR A 476 22.83 -7.01 -4.44
C THR A 476 23.69 -8.17 -4.97
N ARG A 477 23.27 -8.80 -6.08
CA ARG A 477 24.03 -9.86 -6.74
C ARG A 477 25.34 -9.33 -7.34
N LEU A 478 25.30 -8.18 -7.99
CA LEU A 478 26.51 -7.54 -8.55
C LEU A 478 27.49 -7.13 -7.44
N ALA A 479 27.00 -6.47 -6.38
CA ALA A 479 27.82 -6.12 -5.24
C ALA A 479 28.44 -7.36 -4.56
N SER A 480 27.70 -8.47 -4.50
CA SER A 480 28.22 -9.73 -3.95
C SER A 480 29.27 -10.37 -4.85
N ALA A 481 29.11 -10.29 -6.17
CA ALA A 481 30.10 -10.77 -7.14
C ALA A 481 31.39 -9.95 -7.09
N ASP A 482 31.30 -8.62 -7.01
CA ASP A 482 32.46 -7.73 -6.90
C ASP A 482 33.22 -7.95 -5.59
N ILE A 483 32.52 -8.18 -4.47
CA ILE A 483 33.18 -8.58 -3.21
C ILE A 483 33.93 -9.90 -3.41
N PHE A 484 33.32 -10.88 -4.09
CA PHE A 484 33.97 -12.17 -4.36
C PHE A 484 35.25 -12.00 -5.19
N PHE A 485 35.21 -11.18 -6.25
CA PHE A 485 36.38 -10.85 -7.07
C PHE A 485 37.43 -10.04 -6.29
N SER A 486 37.03 -9.07 -5.48
CA SER A 486 37.95 -8.22 -4.71
C SER A 486 38.58 -8.95 -3.52
N THR A 487 37.95 -9.99 -2.97
CA THR A 487 38.55 -10.80 -1.90
C THR A 487 39.63 -11.75 -2.37
N GLY A 488 39.88 -11.84 -3.69
CA GLY A 488 41.12 -12.42 -4.22
C GLY A 488 41.50 -13.73 -3.56
N VAL A 489 40.54 -14.64 -3.36
CA VAL A 489 40.86 -16.00 -2.96
C VAL A 489 41.51 -16.63 -4.18
N ASN A 490 42.84 -16.50 -4.26
CA ASN A 490 43.69 -17.34 -5.09
C ASN A 490 43.51 -18.77 -4.58
N ILE A 491 42.49 -19.45 -5.11
CA ILE A 491 42.40 -20.90 -5.06
C ILE A 491 43.44 -21.38 -6.08
N VAL A 492 44.65 -21.63 -5.59
CA VAL A 492 45.64 -22.49 -6.25
C VAL A 492 45.45 -23.90 -5.68
#